data_AF-A0A6I1NA06-F1
#
_entry.id   AF-A0A6I1NA06-F1
#
_cell.length_a   1.000
_cell.length_b   1.000
_cell.length_c   1.000
_cell.angle_alpha   90.00
_cell.angle_beta   90.00
_cell.angle_gamma   90.00
#
_symmetry.space_group_name_H-M   'P 1'
#
loop_
_entity.id
_entity.type
_entity.pdbx_description
1 polymer ?
#
loop_
_entity_poly.entity_id
_entity_poly.type
_entity_poly.pdbx_seq_one_letter_code
_entity_poly.pdbx_strand_id
1 'polypeptide(L)'
;MASSRLPKNKVSEEVRIIEKEDVAATTALERKIYDLPVFKKDGAREGPLNKKPYVVLKYFQKDWECFSAWTKDELGQFSNFLATLGRHTWDSVYRSGGKGRNKAGLGYTPYKVEDMKAGGPHVKKVLAGLSPEISLIELRVSQKMRVHGFQSQSAFFMVLLDREHKVFPG
;
A
#
# COMPACT_ATOMS: atom_id res chain seq x y z
N MET A 1 -8.90 -39.09 -21.89
CA MET A 1 -8.64 -37.85 -21.13
C MET A 1 -9.70 -37.73 -20.05
N ALA A 2 -9.34 -37.91 -18.77
CA ALA A 2 -10.27 -37.78 -17.66
C ALA A 2 -10.24 -36.33 -17.14
N SER A 3 -11.39 -35.66 -17.17
CA SER A 3 -11.58 -34.33 -16.58
C SER A 3 -11.70 -34.48 -15.07
N SER A 4 -10.66 -34.08 -14.33
CA SER A 4 -10.68 -34.03 -12.87
C SER A 4 -11.49 -32.82 -12.39
N ARG A 5 -12.79 -33.03 -12.15
CA ARG A 5 -13.57 -32.09 -11.35
C ARG A 5 -13.02 -32.11 -9.92
N LEU A 6 -12.50 -30.98 -9.46
CA LEU A 6 -12.08 -30.80 -8.06
C LEU A 6 -13.27 -31.14 -7.14
N PRO A 7 -13.08 -31.99 -6.12
CA PRO A 7 -14.16 -32.35 -5.20
C PRO A 7 -14.57 -31.13 -4.39
N LYS A 8 -15.83 -30.71 -4.57
CA LYS A 8 -16.49 -29.58 -3.86
C LYS A 8 -16.47 -29.72 -2.32
N ASN A 9 -16.13 -30.91 -1.82
CA ASN A 9 -16.16 -31.23 -0.40
C ASN A 9 -14.93 -30.77 0.38
N LYS A 10 -13.78 -30.51 -0.26
CA LYS A 10 -12.58 -30.04 0.46
C LYS A 10 -12.71 -28.60 0.95
N VAL A 11 -13.34 -27.73 0.15
CA VAL A 11 -13.58 -26.33 0.53
C VAL A 11 -14.59 -26.23 1.69
N SER A 12 -15.61 -27.10 1.71
CA SER A 12 -16.59 -27.13 2.82
C SER A 12 -16.04 -27.72 4.11
N GLU A 13 -15.00 -28.54 4.03
CA GLU A 13 -14.38 -29.20 5.18
C GLU A 13 -13.31 -28.29 5.81
N GLU A 14 -12.54 -27.55 4.99
CA GLU A 14 -11.68 -26.46 5.47
C GLU A 14 -12.49 -25.36 6.18
N VAL A 15 -13.65 -24.97 5.64
CA VAL A 15 -14.55 -23.99 6.30
C VAL A 15 -15.10 -24.53 7.63
N ARG A 16 -15.40 -25.83 7.72
CA ARG A 16 -15.89 -26.47 8.96
C ARG A 16 -14.79 -26.68 10.01
N ILE A 17 -13.55 -26.89 9.59
CA ILE A 17 -12.39 -26.97 10.49
C ILE A 17 -12.09 -25.58 11.07
N ILE A 18 -12.20 -24.51 10.26
CA ILE A 18 -12.06 -23.11 10.70
C ILE A 18 -13.17 -22.71 11.70
N GLU A 19 -14.39 -23.26 11.57
CA GLU A 19 -15.49 -22.96 12.48
C GLU A 19 -15.47 -23.77 13.79
N LYS A 20 -14.82 -24.94 13.81
CA LYS A 20 -14.79 -25.83 15.00
C LYS A 20 -13.52 -25.70 15.85
N GLU A 21 -12.42 -25.22 15.27
CA GLU A 21 -11.20 -24.95 16.00
C GLU A 21 -11.01 -23.45 16.13
N ASP A 22 -11.29 -22.95 17.33
CA ASP A 22 -11.12 -21.58 17.81
C ASP A 22 -9.62 -21.19 17.88
N VAL A 23 -8.89 -21.38 16.78
CA VAL A 23 -7.45 -21.13 16.64
C VAL A 23 -7.21 -20.05 15.59
N ALA A 24 -7.80 -18.89 15.86
CA ALA A 24 -7.13 -17.60 15.74
C ALA A 24 -7.91 -16.60 16.59
N ALA A 25 -7.62 -16.58 17.90
CA ALA A 25 -8.14 -15.66 18.91
C ALA A 25 -7.86 -14.19 18.52
N THR A 26 -8.66 -13.67 17.59
CA THR A 26 -8.66 -12.26 17.20
C THR A 26 -10.07 -11.76 17.36
N THR A 27 -10.24 -10.87 18.32
CA THR A 27 -11.48 -10.14 18.55
C THR A 27 -11.83 -9.31 17.29
N ALA A 28 -13.10 -8.90 17.18
CA ALA A 28 -13.50 -7.98 16.12
C ALA A 28 -12.69 -6.66 16.15
N LEU A 29 -12.26 -6.23 17.34
CA LEU A 29 -11.42 -5.05 17.52
C LEU A 29 -10.00 -5.29 17.01
N GLU A 30 -9.38 -6.43 17.33
CA GLU A 30 -8.06 -6.80 16.81
C GLU A 30 -8.06 -6.95 15.29
N ARG A 31 -9.10 -7.56 14.71
CA ARG A 31 -9.26 -7.62 13.25
C ARG A 31 -9.27 -6.23 12.62
N LYS A 32 -9.91 -5.26 13.27
CA LYS A 32 -9.92 -3.85 12.85
C LYS A 32 -8.56 -3.17 13.03
N ILE A 33 -7.86 -3.43 14.13
CA ILE A 33 -6.52 -2.85 14.42
C ILE A 33 -5.48 -3.36 13.42
N TYR A 34 -5.47 -4.66 13.16
CA TYR A 34 -4.53 -5.30 12.22
C TYR A 34 -4.99 -5.19 10.76
N ASP A 35 -6.16 -4.60 10.52
CA ASP A 35 -6.80 -4.48 9.22
C ASP A 35 -6.84 -5.81 8.45
N LEU A 36 -7.18 -6.88 9.17
CA LEU A 36 -7.22 -8.23 8.61
C LEU A 36 -8.30 -8.31 7.52
N PRO A 37 -8.06 -9.06 6.44
CA PRO A 37 -9.03 -9.24 5.38
C PRO A 37 -10.34 -9.83 5.91
N VAL A 38 -11.45 -9.18 5.57
CA VAL A 38 -12.78 -9.72 5.83
C VAL A 38 -13.29 -10.36 4.55
N PHE A 39 -13.73 -11.60 4.65
CA PHE A 39 -14.41 -12.30 3.56
C PHE A 39 -15.91 -12.06 3.66
N LYS A 40 -16.52 -11.72 2.53
CA LYS A 40 -17.98 -11.62 2.37
C LYS A 40 -18.57 -13.03 2.27
N LYS A 41 -19.90 -13.13 2.45
CA LYS A 41 -20.64 -14.40 2.40
C LYS A 41 -20.53 -15.13 1.04
N ASP A 42 -20.25 -14.40 -0.03
CA ASP A 42 -20.01 -14.93 -1.37
C ASP A 42 -18.56 -15.41 -1.60
N GLY A 43 -17.72 -15.36 -0.57
CA GLY A 43 -16.29 -15.70 -0.64
C GLY A 43 -15.40 -14.56 -1.16
N ALA A 44 -15.97 -13.42 -1.58
CA ALA A 44 -15.18 -12.29 -2.05
C ALA A 44 -14.51 -11.57 -0.87
N ARG A 45 -13.25 -11.17 -1.05
CA ARG A 45 -12.54 -10.35 -0.06
C ARG A 45 -13.02 -8.90 -0.13
N GLU A 46 -13.15 -8.24 1.02
CA GLU A 46 -13.38 -6.80 1.06
C GLU A 46 -12.24 -6.05 0.37
N GLY A 47 -12.59 -5.24 -0.63
CA GLY A 47 -11.65 -4.41 -1.37
C GLY A 47 -11.21 -3.18 -0.55
N PRO A 48 -10.08 -2.55 -0.90
CA PRO A 48 -9.53 -1.46 -0.10
C PRO A 48 -10.19 -0.09 -0.36
N LEU A 49 -11.08 0.01 -1.36
CA LEU A 49 -11.59 1.30 -1.88
C LEU A 49 -12.13 2.24 -0.80
N ASN A 50 -12.90 1.71 0.16
CA ASN A 50 -13.53 2.50 1.22
C ASN A 50 -12.66 2.63 2.47
N LYS A 51 -11.45 2.04 2.48
CA LYS A 51 -10.55 2.05 3.63
C LYS A 51 -9.76 3.36 3.67
N LYS A 52 -9.51 3.85 4.90
CA LYS A 52 -8.74 5.09 5.14
C LYS A 52 -7.26 4.75 5.27
N PRO A 53 -6.39 5.32 4.44
CA PRO A 53 -5.00 4.92 4.42
C PRO A 53 -4.17 5.47 5.58
N TYR A 54 -3.15 4.73 5.97
CA TYR A 54 -2.11 5.16 6.90
C TYR A 54 -0.74 4.68 6.43
N VAL A 55 0.32 5.35 6.88
CA VAL A 55 1.69 5.03 6.47
C VAL A 55 2.31 3.99 7.41
N VAL A 56 2.97 2.99 6.83
CA VAL A 56 3.75 1.98 7.54
C VAL A 56 5.21 2.02 7.06
N LEU A 57 6.15 2.11 8.00
CA LEU A 57 7.58 2.24 7.71
C LEU A 57 8.35 0.91 7.72
N LYS A 58 7.66 -0.23 7.77
CA LYS A 58 8.28 -1.58 7.84
C LYS A 58 9.35 -1.81 6.77
N TYR A 59 9.17 -1.27 5.56
CA TYR A 59 10.06 -1.46 4.43
C TYR A 59 10.89 -0.20 4.07
N PHE A 60 10.89 0.81 4.94
CA PHE A 60 11.58 2.07 4.69
C PHE A 60 13.09 1.86 4.51
N GLN A 61 13.64 2.34 3.38
CA GLN A 61 15.06 2.22 3.04
C GLN A 61 15.81 3.50 3.36
N LYS A 62 16.28 3.62 4.62
CA LYS A 62 17.02 4.81 5.10
C LYS A 62 18.30 5.14 4.34
N ASP A 63 18.90 4.15 3.68
CA ASP A 63 20.18 4.29 2.96
C ASP A 63 20.03 5.04 1.63
N TRP A 64 18.80 5.18 1.13
CA TRP A 64 18.50 6.06 0.00
C TRP A 64 18.34 7.51 0.47
N GLU A 65 17.45 7.72 1.44
CA GLU A 65 17.18 9.03 2.03
C GLU A 65 16.61 8.83 3.44
N CYS A 66 16.93 9.73 4.37
CA CYS A 66 16.57 9.62 5.77
C CYS A 66 15.88 10.90 6.27
N PHE A 67 14.89 10.76 7.15
CA PHE A 67 14.23 11.88 7.81
C PHE A 67 15.20 12.79 8.57
N SER A 68 16.33 12.26 9.04
CA SER A 68 17.37 13.07 9.71
C SER A 68 18.00 14.12 8.78
N ALA A 69 17.91 13.93 7.45
CA ALA A 69 18.40 14.89 6.47
C ALA A 69 17.33 15.93 6.06
N TRP A 70 16.07 15.75 6.47
CA TRP A 70 14.98 16.67 6.16
C TRP A 70 14.99 17.85 7.13
N THR A 71 14.73 19.03 6.59
CA THR A 71 14.55 20.26 7.37
C THR A 71 13.24 20.23 8.15
N LYS A 72 13.10 21.13 9.13
CA LYS A 72 11.87 21.30 9.92
C LYS A 72 10.64 21.52 9.04
N ASP A 73 10.77 22.35 8.01
CA ASP A 73 9.65 22.67 7.11
C ASP A 73 9.25 21.47 6.25
N GLU A 74 10.22 20.69 5.77
CA GLU A 74 9.97 19.47 4.99
C GLU A 74 9.30 18.40 5.85
N LEU A 75 9.73 18.24 7.11
CA LEU A 75 9.07 17.37 8.07
C LEU A 75 7.64 17.84 8.36
N GLY A 76 7.41 19.14 8.46
CA GLY A 76 6.06 19.71 8.58
C GLY A 76 5.17 19.40 7.38
N GLN A 77 5.71 19.48 6.16
CA GLN A 77 5.00 19.06 4.94
C GLN A 77 4.69 17.55 4.95
N PHE A 78 5.63 16.71 5.44
CA PHE A 78 5.37 15.29 5.62
C PHE A 78 4.26 15.02 6.64
N SER A 79 4.24 15.69 7.78
CA SER A 79 3.15 15.58 8.76
C SER A 79 1.80 15.97 8.16
N ASN A 80 1.75 17.05 7.37
CA ASN A 80 0.55 17.47 6.65
C ASN A 80 0.10 16.43 5.61
N PHE A 81 1.05 15.78 4.93
CA PHE A 81 0.76 14.66 4.04
C PHE A 81 0.11 13.49 4.79
N LEU A 82 0.65 13.08 5.95
CA LEU A 82 0.07 12.01 6.77
C LEU A 82 -1.38 12.32 7.18
N ALA A 83 -1.62 13.54 7.67
CA ALA A 83 -2.95 14.00 8.06
C ALA A 83 -3.92 14.10 6.87
N THR A 84 -3.40 14.44 5.68
CA THR A 84 -4.20 14.49 4.45
C THR A 84 -4.55 13.09 3.98
N LEU A 85 -3.56 12.19 3.88
CA LEU A 85 -3.75 10.80 3.48
C LEU A 85 -4.81 10.11 4.35
N GLY A 86 -4.71 10.22 5.67
CA GLY A 86 -5.68 9.60 6.60
C GLY A 86 -7.11 10.15 6.55
N ARG A 87 -7.33 11.30 5.90
CA ARG A 87 -8.67 11.85 5.66
C ARG A 87 -9.31 11.34 4.37
N HIS A 88 -8.53 10.76 3.46
CA HIS A 88 -9.04 10.17 2.23
C HIS A 88 -9.46 8.71 2.44
N THR A 89 -10.20 8.18 1.46
CA THR A 89 -10.28 6.74 1.20
C THR A 89 -9.33 6.41 0.05
N TRP A 90 -8.94 5.14 -0.11
CA TRP A 90 -8.13 4.73 -1.26
C TRP A 90 -8.76 5.09 -2.60
N ASP A 91 -10.07 4.95 -2.73
CA ASP A 91 -10.83 5.37 -3.91
C ASP A 91 -10.65 6.86 -4.22
N SER A 92 -10.65 7.72 -3.19
CA SER A 92 -10.33 9.14 -3.36
C SER A 92 -8.84 9.40 -3.65
N VAL A 93 -7.93 8.58 -3.12
CA VAL A 93 -6.50 8.67 -3.45
C VAL A 93 -6.29 8.36 -4.93
N TYR A 94 -6.89 7.30 -5.46
CA TYR A 94 -6.75 6.92 -6.88
C TYR A 94 -7.25 8.02 -7.82
N ARG A 95 -8.37 8.66 -7.46
CA ARG A 95 -8.92 9.81 -8.21
C ARG A 95 -8.05 11.07 -8.17
N SER A 96 -7.04 11.15 -7.30
CA SER A 96 -6.09 12.27 -7.27
C SER A 96 -4.99 12.20 -8.35
N GLY A 97 -4.92 11.06 -9.06
CA GLY A 97 -4.00 10.86 -10.19
C GLY A 97 -4.48 11.48 -11.51
N GLY A 98 -3.61 11.48 -12.53
CA GLY A 98 -3.94 11.93 -13.89
C GLY A 98 -3.02 13.01 -14.46
N LYS A 99 -3.41 13.59 -15.60
CA LYS A 99 -2.72 14.68 -16.30
C LYS A 99 -3.53 15.98 -16.25
N GLY A 100 -2.86 17.13 -16.32
CA GLY A 100 -3.49 18.45 -16.40
C GLY A 100 -4.10 18.95 -15.08
N ARG A 101 -5.19 19.74 -15.15
CA ARG A 101 -5.87 20.35 -13.98
C ARG A 101 -6.41 19.34 -12.97
N ASN A 102 -6.47 18.06 -13.33
CA ASN A 102 -6.96 16.98 -12.49
C ASN A 102 -5.88 16.38 -11.56
N LYS A 103 -4.58 16.66 -11.80
CA LYS A 103 -3.48 16.21 -10.90
C LYS A 103 -3.34 17.15 -9.70
N ALA A 104 -4.31 17.08 -8.79
CA ALA A 104 -4.35 17.85 -7.57
C ALA A 104 -4.24 16.95 -6.33
N GLY A 105 -3.76 17.50 -5.20
CA GLY A 105 -3.64 16.76 -3.95
C GLY A 105 -2.52 15.70 -3.95
N LEU A 106 -2.88 14.46 -3.63
CA LEU A 106 -1.95 13.35 -3.37
C LEU A 106 -1.28 12.79 -4.64
N GLY A 107 -1.79 13.10 -5.84
CA GLY A 107 -1.08 12.84 -7.10
C GLY A 107 -0.76 11.37 -7.37
N TYR A 108 -1.67 10.45 -7.00
CA TYR A 108 -1.50 9.00 -7.18
C TYR A 108 -0.96 8.65 -8.58
N THR A 109 0.21 8.03 -8.63
CA THR A 109 0.86 7.62 -9.88
C THR A 109 1.39 6.20 -9.73
N PRO A 110 0.75 5.19 -10.36
CA PRO A 110 1.29 3.83 -10.39
C PRO A 110 2.47 3.76 -11.36
N TYR A 111 3.45 2.93 -11.05
CA TYR A 111 4.65 2.78 -11.88
C TYR A 111 5.26 1.39 -11.79
N LYS A 112 6.14 1.04 -12.74
CA LYS A 112 6.97 -0.17 -12.68
C LYS A 112 8.39 0.20 -12.24
N VAL A 113 9.04 -0.69 -11.49
CA VAL A 113 10.40 -0.41 -10.96
C VAL A 113 11.43 -0.20 -12.08
N GLU A 114 11.17 -0.76 -13.26
CA GLU A 114 11.97 -0.58 -14.49
C GLU A 114 11.90 0.85 -15.03
N ASP A 115 10.84 1.61 -14.74
CA ASP A 115 10.65 2.97 -15.23
C ASP A 115 11.44 3.99 -14.38
N MET A 116 11.85 3.61 -13.16
CA MET A 116 12.57 4.48 -12.22
C MET A 116 13.93 4.89 -12.79
N LYS A 117 14.27 6.19 -12.67
CA LYS A 117 15.58 6.72 -13.08
C LYS A 117 16.62 6.67 -11.96
N ALA A 118 16.18 6.66 -10.71
CA ALA A 118 17.03 6.50 -9.53
C ALA A 118 16.29 5.74 -8.41
N GLY A 119 17.00 5.27 -7.38
CA GLY A 119 16.39 4.54 -6.25
C GLY A 119 15.95 3.10 -6.54
N GLY A 120 15.98 2.66 -7.80
CA GLY A 120 15.59 1.31 -8.23
C GLY A 120 16.22 0.16 -7.44
N PRO A 121 17.56 0.14 -7.18
CA PRO A 121 18.19 -0.93 -6.40
C PRO A 121 17.60 -1.09 -4.99
N HIS A 122 17.25 0.01 -4.32
CA HIS A 122 16.65 -0.01 -2.98
C HIS A 122 15.24 -0.61 -3.00
N VAL A 123 14.43 -0.26 -4.01
CA VAL A 123 13.09 -0.82 -4.18
C VAL A 123 13.14 -2.30 -4.56
N LYS A 124 14.03 -2.68 -5.49
CA LYS A 124 14.21 -4.10 -5.90
C LYS A 124 14.59 -4.99 -4.73
N LYS A 125 15.46 -4.51 -3.82
CA LYS A 125 15.80 -5.23 -2.57
C LYS A 125 14.57 -5.53 -1.72
N VAL A 126 13.63 -4.58 -1.61
CA VAL A 126 12.38 -4.79 -0.89
C VAL A 126 11.46 -5.76 -1.63
N LEU A 127 11.29 -5.57 -2.94
CA LEU A 127 10.41 -6.41 -3.76
C LEU A 127 10.84 -7.88 -3.81
N ALA A 128 12.14 -8.18 -3.69
CA ALA A 128 12.65 -9.55 -3.68
C ALA A 128 12.04 -10.43 -2.57
N GLY A 129 11.56 -9.83 -1.48
CA GLY A 129 10.90 -10.53 -0.37
C GLY A 129 9.37 -10.42 -0.37
N LEU A 130 8.76 -9.94 -1.45
CA LEU A 130 7.32 -9.66 -1.54
C LEU A 130 6.65 -10.40 -2.69
N SER A 131 5.32 -10.39 -2.71
CA SER A 131 4.54 -10.95 -3.81
C SER A 131 4.84 -10.23 -5.13
N PRO A 132 4.98 -10.97 -6.25
CA PRO A 132 5.19 -10.37 -7.58
C PRO A 132 4.00 -9.55 -8.08
N GLU A 133 2.82 -9.68 -7.45
CA GLU A 133 1.61 -8.94 -7.82
C GLU A 133 1.55 -7.53 -7.21
N ILE A 134 2.54 -7.16 -6.39
CA ILE A 134 2.56 -5.83 -5.78
C ILE A 134 2.73 -4.75 -6.85
N SER A 135 1.81 -3.79 -6.84
CA SER A 135 1.90 -2.58 -7.64
C SER A 135 2.51 -1.44 -6.83
N LEU A 136 3.56 -0.84 -7.38
CA LEU A 136 4.20 0.34 -6.78
C LEU A 136 3.47 1.61 -7.17
N ILE A 137 3.44 2.56 -6.24
CA ILE A 137 2.77 3.84 -6.39
C ILE A 137 3.63 4.96 -5.79
N GLU A 138 3.60 6.11 -6.44
CA GLU A 138 4.08 7.38 -5.93
C GLU A 138 2.91 8.17 -5.36
N LEU A 139 3.13 8.82 -4.20
CA LEU A 139 2.25 9.84 -3.65
C LEU A 139 3.03 11.16 -3.42
N ARG A 140 2.32 12.26 -3.60
CA ARG A 140 2.82 13.62 -3.45
C ARG A 140 2.76 14.08 -2.00
N VAL A 141 3.91 14.46 -1.45
CA VAL A 141 4.01 15.15 -0.16
C VAL A 141 3.91 16.66 -0.35
N SER A 142 4.67 17.20 -1.29
CA SER A 142 4.63 18.61 -1.70
C SER A 142 4.91 18.71 -3.20
N GLN A 143 5.03 19.91 -3.79
CA GLN A 143 5.38 19.99 -5.23
C GLN A 143 6.75 19.34 -5.52
N LYS A 144 7.72 19.51 -4.62
CA LYS A 144 9.09 18.97 -4.76
C LYS A 144 9.25 17.56 -4.19
N MET A 145 8.48 17.18 -3.16
CA MET A 145 8.70 15.93 -2.43
C MET A 145 7.69 14.84 -2.76
N ARG A 146 8.16 13.59 -2.83
CA ARG A 146 7.36 12.38 -3.05
C ARG A 146 7.70 11.30 -2.04
N VAL A 147 6.77 10.36 -1.92
CA VAL A 147 7.00 9.08 -1.27
C VAL A 147 6.61 7.95 -2.20
N HIS A 148 7.39 6.88 -2.15
CA HIS A 148 7.25 5.72 -3.00
C HIS A 148 6.97 4.50 -2.15
N GLY A 149 6.03 3.66 -2.57
CA GLY A 149 5.65 2.49 -1.79
C GLY A 149 4.60 1.66 -2.48
N PHE A 150 3.91 0.85 -1.70
CA PHE A 150 2.81 0.02 -2.19
C PHE A 150 1.68 -0.03 -1.16
N GLN A 151 0.51 -0.43 -1.63
CA GLN A 151 -0.67 -0.57 -0.81
C GLN A 151 -0.91 -2.03 -0.43
N SER A 152 -1.34 -2.26 0.81
CA SER A 152 -2.04 -3.48 1.20
C SER A 152 -3.16 -3.14 2.18
N GLN A 153 -4.40 -3.39 1.78
CA GLN A 153 -5.60 -2.96 2.53
C GLN A 153 -5.55 -1.44 2.78
N SER A 154 -5.64 -0.98 4.03
CA SER A 154 -5.47 0.43 4.43
C SER A 154 -4.00 0.87 4.44
N ALA A 155 -3.06 -0.05 4.65
CA ALA A 155 -1.66 0.33 4.82
C ALA A 155 -1.03 0.77 3.49
N PHE A 156 -0.43 1.96 3.50
CA PHE A 156 0.59 2.37 2.54
C PHE A 156 1.97 2.05 3.12
N PHE A 157 2.59 0.99 2.63
CA PHE A 157 3.95 0.62 3.00
C PHE A 157 4.93 1.52 2.25
N MET A 158 5.41 2.55 2.93
CA MET A 158 6.38 3.48 2.36
C MET A 158 7.77 2.83 2.31
N VAL A 159 8.38 2.88 1.13
CA VAL A 159 9.69 2.28 0.85
C VAL A 159 10.75 3.37 0.74
N LEU A 160 10.51 4.42 -0.07
CA LEU A 160 11.46 5.52 -0.25
C LEU A 160 10.83 6.88 0.09
N LEU A 161 11.64 7.73 0.68
CA LEU A 161 11.49 9.18 0.63
C LEU A 161 12.18 9.69 -0.65
N ASP A 162 11.58 10.68 -1.29
CA ASP A 162 12.16 11.33 -2.46
C ASP A 162 11.97 12.85 -2.33
N ARG A 163 12.86 13.47 -1.55
CA ARG A 163 12.81 14.89 -1.20
C ARG A 163 12.97 15.83 -2.41
N GLU A 164 13.62 15.36 -3.46
CA GLU A 164 13.96 16.20 -4.62
C GLU A 164 13.41 15.70 -5.95
N HIS A 165 12.45 14.77 -5.91
CA HIS A 165 11.84 14.17 -7.10
C HIS A 165 12.88 13.53 -8.04
N LYS A 166 13.90 12.88 -7.46
CA LYS A 166 15.02 12.23 -8.17
C LYS A 166 14.66 10.88 -8.75
N VAL A 167 13.59 10.22 -8.27
CA VAL A 167 13.20 8.91 -8.78
C VAL A 167 12.66 9.01 -10.20
N PHE A 168 11.83 10.01 -10.46
CA PHE A 168 11.27 10.34 -11.78
C PHE A 168 11.51 11.82 -12.10
N PRO A 169 12.76 12.21 -12.40
CA PRO A 169 13.06 13.58 -12.78
C PRO A 169 12.25 13.93 -14.04
N GLY A 170 11.54 15.06 -13.97
CA GLY A 170 10.76 15.61 -15.08
C GLY A 170 11.63 16.35 -16.08
#